data_AF-A0A7M3XJP7-F1
#
_entry.id   AF-A0A7M3XJP7-F1
#
_cell.length_a   1.000
_cell.length_b   1.000
_cell.length_c   1.000
_cell.angle_alpha   90.00
_cell.angle_beta   90.00
_cell.angle_gamma   90.00
#
_symmetry.space_group_name_H-M   'P 1'
#
loop_
_entity.id
_entity.type
_entity.pdbx_description
1 polymer ?
#
loop_
_entity_poly.entity_id
_entity_poly.type
_entity_poly.pdbx_seq_one_letter_code
_entity_poly.pdbx_strand_id
1 'polypeptide(L)' 'RYWKMVGQFSEHGFNIERYDKIKDFRQNVALVPMSAKAGEGLQDLLAVSVGLAERFLEDRLTDTIGPAM' A
#
# COMPACT_ATOMS: atom_id res chain seq x y z
N ARG A 1 -1.25 5.34 -20.35
CA ARG A 1 -0.97 6.10 -19.11
C ARG A 1 -0.42 5.19 -18.00
N TYR A 2 -1.08 4.07 -17.66
CA TYR A 2 -0.56 3.07 -16.71
C TYR A 2 0.85 2.57 -17.05
N TRP A 3 1.08 2.04 -18.26
CA TRP A 3 2.40 1.54 -18.67
C TRP A 3 3.53 2.58 -18.63
N LYS A 4 3.21 3.86 -18.88
CA LYS A 4 4.18 4.94 -18.75
C LYS A 4 4.60 5.12 -17.29
N MET A 5 3.64 5.06 -16.37
CA MET A 5 3.91 5.13 -14.93
C MET A 5 4.73 3.92 -14.48
N VAL A 6 4.34 2.70 -14.89
CA VAL A 6 5.11 1.48 -14.60
C VAL A 6 6.57 1.62 -15.06
N GLY A 7 6.78 2.10 -16.29
CA GLY A 7 8.13 2.37 -16.81
C GLY A 7 8.92 3.37 -15.95
N GLN A 8 8.30 4.51 -15.61
CA GLN A 8 8.93 5.53 -14.77
C GLN A 8 9.30 5.03 -13.37
N PHE A 9 8.47 4.19 -12.74
CA PHE A 9 8.80 3.61 -11.44
C PHE A 9 9.88 2.52 -11.55
N SER A 10 9.84 1.72 -12.62
CA SER A 10 10.84 0.70 -12.91
C SER A 10 12.23 1.30 -13.13
N GLU A 11 12.32 2.47 -13.77
CA GLU A 11 13.57 3.25 -13.90
C GLU A 11 14.19 3.62 -12.54
N HIS A 12 13.37 3.70 -11.48
CA HIS A 12 13.82 3.96 -10.11
C HIS A 12 13.95 2.68 -9.26
N GLY A 13 13.85 1.50 -9.88
CA GLY A 13 13.96 0.20 -9.22
C GLY A 13 12.69 -0.25 -8.48
N PHE A 14 11.56 0.42 -8.67
CA PHE A 14 10.28 0.02 -8.08
C PHE A 14 9.45 -0.77 -9.08
N ASN A 15 9.00 -1.96 -8.67
CA ASN A 15 7.97 -2.70 -9.39
C ASN A 15 6.60 -2.32 -8.82
N ILE A 16 5.70 -1.82 -9.66
CA ILE A 16 4.35 -1.42 -9.26
C ILE A 16 3.31 -2.27 -9.97
N GLU A 17 2.23 -2.60 -9.27
CA GLU A 17 1.12 -3.39 -9.82
C GLU A 17 -0.18 -3.00 -9.12
N ARG A 18 -1.32 -3.17 -9.80
CA ARG A 18 -2.64 -2.86 -9.19
C ARG A 18 -2.87 -3.77 -7.98
N TYR A 19 -3.38 -3.21 -6.89
CA TYR A 19 -3.46 -3.91 -5.59
C TYR A 19 -4.13 -5.30 -5.65
N ASP A 20 -5.16 -5.45 -6.48
CA ASP A 20 -5.92 -6.70 -6.67
C ASP A 20 -5.19 -7.75 -7.52
N LYS A 21 -4.10 -7.37 -8.19
CA LYS A 21 -3.27 -8.26 -9.00
C LYS A 21 -1.99 -8.69 -8.30
N ILE A 22 -1.67 -8.09 -7.16
CA ILE A 22 -0.46 -8.41 -6.41
C ILE A 22 -0.60 -9.77 -5.73
N LYS A 23 0.34 -10.67 -6.01
CA LYS A 23 0.47 -11.96 -5.32
C LYS A 23 1.38 -11.87 -4.09
N ASP A 24 2.41 -11.04 -4.15
CA ASP A 24 3.33 -10.79 -3.05
C ASP A 24 3.59 -9.28 -2.91
N PHE A 25 3.06 -8.71 -1.82
CA PHE A 25 3.20 -7.30 -1.46
C PHE A 25 4.61 -6.93 -0.96
N ARG A 26 5.50 -7.91 -0.75
CA ARG A 26 6.92 -7.66 -0.47
C ARG A 26 7.73 -7.29 -1.71
N GLN A 27 7.24 -7.72 -2.89
CA GLN A 27 7.95 -7.58 -4.17
C GLN A 27 7.39 -6.46 -5.05
N ASN A 28 6.21 -5.95 -4.72
CA ASN A 28 5.51 -4.96 -5.54
C ASN A 28 4.92 -3.86 -4.67
N VAL A 29 5.08 -2.62 -5.09
CA VAL A 29 4.36 -1.47 -4.52
C VAL A 29 2.93 -1.49 -5.05
N ALA A 30 1.97 -1.45 -4.13
CA ALA A 30 0.55 -1.47 -4.45
C ALA A 30 0.09 -0.15 -5.08
N LEU A 31 -0.39 -0.23 -6.32
CA LEU A 31 -1.10 0.86 -6.97
C LEU A 31 -2.60 0.75 -6.68
N VAL A 32 -3.14 1.73 -5.95
CA VAL A 32 -4.57 1.87 -5.69
C VAL A 32 -5.12 3.06 -6.48
N PRO A 33 -5.93 2.83 -7.54
CA PRO A 33 -6.59 3.91 -8.25
C PRO A 33 -7.66 4.57 -7.37
N MET A 34 -7.60 5.89 -7.20
CA MET A 34 -8.60 6.64 -6.44
C MET A 34 -8.92 8.00 -7.07
N SER A 35 -10.07 8.56 -6.72
CA SER A 35 -10.50 9.91 -7.07
C SER A 35 -10.90 10.68 -5.81
N ALA A 36 -10.03 11.58 -5.35
CA ALA A 36 -10.32 12.41 -4.17
C ALA A 36 -11.57 13.30 -4.35
N LYS A 37 -11.85 13.71 -5.60
CA LYS A 37 -13.01 14.55 -5.92
C LYS A 37 -14.34 13.79 -5.85
N ALA A 38 -14.34 12.54 -6.32
CA ALA A 38 -15.55 11.71 -6.35
C ALA A 38 -15.70 10.82 -5.09
N GLY A 39 -14.63 10.68 -4.29
CA GLY A 39 -14.60 9.77 -3.15
C GLY A 39 -14.36 8.31 -3.51
N GLU A 40 -14.11 8.00 -4.78
CA GLU A 40 -13.88 6.63 -5.26
C GLU A 40 -12.49 6.12 -4.86
N GLY A 41 -12.41 4.86 -4.44
CA GLY A 41 -11.14 4.19 -4.11
C GLY A 41 -10.54 4.55 -2.74
N LEU A 42 -11.18 5.44 -1.96
CA LEU A 42 -10.72 5.74 -0.59
C LEU A 42 -10.80 4.49 0.31
N GLN A 43 -11.88 3.72 0.19
CA GLN A 43 -12.06 2.48 0.95
C GLN A 43 -10.98 1.44 0.59
N ASP A 44 -10.70 1.26 -0.70
CA ASP A 44 -9.63 0.37 -1.18
C ASP A 44 -8.26 0.80 -0.64
N LEU A 45 -7.97 2.11 -0.65
CA LEU A 45 -6.72 2.66 -0.14
C LEU A 45 -6.56 2.37 1.36
N LEU A 46 -7.63 2.58 2.14
CA LEU A 46 -7.62 2.31 3.58
C LEU A 46 -7.46 0.81 3.85
N ALA A 47 -8.18 -0.06 3.13
CA ALA A 47 -8.10 -1.51 3.30
C ALA A 47 -6.69 -2.04 2.99
N VAL A 48 -6.08 -1.60 1.89
CA VAL A 48 -4.70 -1.97 1.53
C VAL A 48 -3.72 -1.46 2.59
N SER A 49 -3.87 -0.23 3.07
CA SER A 49 -2.98 0.35 4.07
C SER A 49 -3.03 -0.39 5.40
N VAL A 50 -4.23 -0.70 5.89
CA VAL A 50 -4.44 -1.48 7.12
C VAL A 50 -3.86 -2.88 6.96
N GLY A 51 -4.17 -3.59 5.87
CA GLY A 51 -3.67 -4.94 5.66
C GLY A 51 -2.14 -5.02 5.55
N LEU A 52 -1.49 -3.98 4.98
CA LEU A 52 -0.03 -3.88 4.97
C LEU A 52 0.54 -3.61 6.36
N ALA A 53 -0.09 -2.72 7.13
CA ALA A 53 0.33 -2.42 8.50
C ALA A 53 0.21 -3.65 9.39
N GLU A 54 -0.94 -4.33 9.39
CA GLU A 54 -1.14 -5.55 10.15
C GLU A 54 -0.14 -6.64 9.75
N ARG A 55 0.09 -6.85 8.45
CA ARG A 55 0.97 -7.93 7.96
C ARG A 55 2.46 -7.69 8.21
N PHE A 56 2.92 -6.44 8.21
CA PHE A 56 4.36 -6.13 8.20
C PHE A 56 4.83 -5.28 9.38
N LEU A 57 3.91 -4.67 10.13
CA LEU A 57 4.21 -3.82 11.27
C LEU A 57 3.63 -4.38 12.58
N GLU A 58 3.17 -5.64 12.62
CA GLU A 58 2.60 -6.29 13.81
C GLU A 58 3.48 -6.09 15.08
N ASP A 59 4.78 -6.36 14.97
CA ASP A 59 5.76 -6.18 16.06
C ASP A 59 5.96 -4.72 16.48
N ARG A 60 5.59 -3.76 15.63
CA ARG A 60 5.66 -2.31 15.90
C ARG A 60 4.31 -1.71 16.30
N LEU A 61 3.22 -2.45 16.09
CA LEU A 61 1.86 -2.11 16.51
C LEU A 61 1.54 -2.67 17.89
N THR A 62 2.45 -3.48 18.46
CA THR A 62 2.34 -3.95 19.84
C THR A 62 2.51 -2.77 20.79
N ASP A 63 1.58 -2.60 21.72
CA ASP A 63 1.75 -1.66 22.82
C ASP A 63 3.05 -1.98 23.56
N THR A 64 3.95 -1.01 23.68
CA THR A 64 4.88 -1.03 24.81
C THR A 64 4.01 -0.87 26.04
N ILE A 65 3.65 -1.98 26.69
CA ILE A 65 3.01 -1.99 28.01
C ILE A 65 4.04 -1.46 29.02
N GLY A 66 4.31 -0.17 28.94
CA GLY A 66 4.76 0.67 30.04
C GLY A 66 3.60 1.61 30.33
N PRO A 67 3.29 1.91 31.60
CA PRO A 67 2.25 2.89 31.89
C PRO A 67 2.58 4.16 31.12
N ALA A 68 1.60 4.65 30.34
CA ALA A 68 1.60 6.02 29.89
C ALA A 68 1.56 6.90 31.15
N MET A 69 2.74 7.17 31.71
CA MET A 69 2.93 8.18 32.75
C MET A 69 3.14 9.53 32.10
#